data_AF-A0A2U1LAL2-F1
#
_entry.id   AF-A0A2U1LAL2-F1
#
_cell.length_a   1.000
_cell.length_b   1.000
_cell.length_c   1.000
_cell.angle_alpha   90.00
_cell.angle_beta   90.00
_cell.angle_gamma   90.00
#
_symmetry.space_group_name_H-M   'P 1'
#
loop_
_entity.id
_entity.type
_entity.pdbx_description
1 polymer ?
#
loop_
_entity_poly.entity_id
_entity_poly.type
_entity_poly.pdbx_seq_one_letter_code
_entity_poly.pdbx_strand_id
1 'polypeptide(L)'
;MEIESNKVRSVVNEDRFSSLPDELIHQILSCFDTKFAVQTSLLSSRWKPIWKSMPWLDFSSSEFDTLHKFSKFVTHVLSHRNHQVEVASVKLHFHGAASQAFVRKIANYAFFHNVQELTVSCCPKKNHEFPPCFFSSQTLKQLSLRFHLGAPCVTPRTPWDFPALTTLDLFDTLLCGNDRESFDPFSKCVNLTNLVLRRVTVHAKVFDIIAPRVTKLTLIDCRQSRVINVIAPLLENLTVINSLINDMKAPLRLSYLRYSDYKYPHPQWFKNCFHSLNEVSVSLSIYKKNNPYEETAALETINMLQELRSARCLTLNMDIVECISSFPDLISHHPSPFNNLISLTVNSNLRHRLDAHKLKMTTEARNFLLESSPSATFIMDLPEPPPTKAMKAKEAREKKRAKLLAYIESDMKELQASVEKENMLFVERKQALESRKAAFKNLFAELKLLTKSKMMQSEPERYQIKDVTARLRTQIRACSEELKDLVDQANEGSLAIFRQKERIKLYLEDLPKLQRAKLEERYSRHLEEAETLFVSLDSTCQDVYPYLIKIMDEHAEDNSENFSTLQDASSHKLPPASQPTISSAAIVSF
;
A
#
# COMPACT_ATOMS: atom_id res chain seq x y z
N MET A 1 -13.23 17.14 70.54
CA MET A 1 -12.60 16.24 69.55
C MET A 1 -13.65 15.22 69.16
N GLU A 2 -14.37 15.48 68.08
CA GLU A 2 -15.19 14.47 67.41
C GLU A 2 -14.60 14.31 66.02
N ILE A 3 -14.24 13.07 65.69
CA ILE A 3 -13.60 12.69 64.44
C ILE A 3 -14.72 12.47 63.42
N GLU A 4 -14.90 13.40 62.49
CA GLU A 4 -15.77 13.22 61.34
C GLU A 4 -15.19 12.12 60.42
N SER A 5 -15.91 11.02 60.33
CA SER A 5 -15.65 9.94 59.38
C SER A 5 -16.01 10.39 57.97
N ASN A 6 -14.99 10.67 57.14
CA ASN A 6 -15.12 10.88 55.71
C ASN A 6 -15.66 9.62 55.02
N LYS A 7 -16.96 9.63 54.66
CA LYS A 7 -17.57 8.61 53.81
C LYS A 7 -17.32 8.99 52.35
N VAL A 8 -16.23 8.46 51.79
CA VAL A 8 -15.94 8.53 50.34
C VAL A 8 -17.12 7.89 49.60
N ARG A 9 -17.93 8.71 48.93
CA ARG A 9 -18.94 8.24 47.97
C ARG A 9 -18.20 7.62 46.79
N SER A 10 -18.21 6.29 46.68
CA SER A 10 -17.82 5.63 45.44
C SER A 10 -18.82 6.05 44.37
N VAL A 11 -18.35 6.78 43.36
CA VAL A 11 -19.10 6.95 42.11
C VAL A 11 -19.24 5.54 41.54
N VAL A 12 -20.43 4.95 41.68
CA VAL A 12 -20.77 3.70 41.00
C VAL A 12 -20.71 4.05 39.52
N ASN A 13 -19.66 3.60 38.86
CA ASN A 13 -19.48 3.73 37.43
C ASN A 13 -20.55 2.84 36.80
N GLU A 14 -21.74 3.38 36.55
CA GLU A 14 -22.86 2.62 35.97
C GLU A 14 -22.36 1.95 34.68
N ASP A 15 -22.43 0.62 34.64
CA ASP A 15 -22.08 -0.16 33.45
C ASP A 15 -23.17 0.04 32.39
N ARG A 16 -23.04 1.14 31.65
CA ARG A 16 -23.94 1.53 30.56
C ARG A 16 -23.91 0.56 29.37
N PHE A 17 -22.88 -0.28 29.26
CA PHE A 17 -22.79 -1.30 28.20
C PHE A 17 -23.61 -2.54 28.55
N SER A 18 -23.71 -2.87 29.84
CA SER A 18 -24.57 -3.95 30.32
C SER A 18 -26.06 -3.63 30.25
N SER A 19 -26.46 -2.35 30.16
CA SER A 19 -27.87 -1.92 30.14
C SER A 19 -28.49 -1.79 28.73
N LEU A 20 -27.68 -1.90 27.67
CA LEU A 20 -28.17 -1.82 26.29
C LEU A 20 -29.13 -2.97 25.94
N PRO A 21 -30.22 -2.74 25.19
CA PRO A 21 -31.03 -3.79 24.59
C PRO A 21 -30.21 -4.72 23.67
N ASP A 22 -30.60 -5.98 23.58
CA ASP A 22 -29.87 -7.00 22.81
C ASP A 22 -29.82 -6.63 21.31
N GLU A 23 -30.86 -5.99 20.78
CA GLU A 23 -30.91 -5.50 19.40
C GLU A 23 -29.82 -4.45 19.11
N LEU A 24 -29.57 -3.54 20.05
CA LEU A 24 -28.51 -2.53 19.91
C LEU A 24 -27.13 -3.17 20.03
N ILE A 25 -26.97 -4.15 20.91
CA ILE A 25 -25.71 -4.91 21.01
C ILE A 25 -25.47 -5.66 19.70
N HIS A 26 -26.49 -6.29 19.11
CA HIS A 26 -26.40 -6.91 17.79
C HIS A 26 -25.95 -5.91 16.71
N GLN A 27 -26.56 -4.72 16.66
CA GLN A 27 -26.16 -3.67 15.72
C GLN A 27 -24.69 -3.25 15.92
N ILE A 28 -24.25 -3.06 17.17
CA ILE A 28 -22.86 -2.73 17.48
C ILE A 28 -21.94 -3.87 17.00
N LEU A 29 -22.26 -5.13 17.32
CA LEU A 29 -21.48 -6.30 16.90
C LEU A 29 -21.43 -6.45 15.37
N SER A 30 -22.47 -6.02 14.65
CA SER A 30 -22.52 -6.05 13.17
C SER A 30 -21.51 -5.16 12.48
N CYS A 31 -20.98 -4.16 13.19
CA CYS A 31 -19.93 -3.28 12.69
C CYS A 31 -18.53 -3.91 12.75
N PHE A 32 -18.39 -5.06 13.39
CA PHE A 32 -17.11 -5.75 13.60
C PHE A 32 -17.06 -7.07 12.85
N ASP A 33 -15.84 -7.54 12.57
CA ASP A 33 -15.66 -8.93 12.18
C ASP A 33 -16.00 -9.87 13.35
N THR A 34 -16.16 -11.16 13.05
CA THR A 34 -16.56 -12.15 14.07
C THR A 34 -15.49 -12.33 15.15
N LYS A 35 -14.20 -12.07 14.85
CA LYS A 35 -13.12 -12.17 15.85
C LYS A 35 -13.29 -11.09 16.91
N PHE A 36 -13.45 -9.84 16.48
CA PHE A 36 -13.69 -8.71 17.38
C PHE A 36 -15.03 -8.86 18.09
N ALA A 37 -16.10 -9.28 17.40
CA ALA A 37 -17.39 -9.53 18.03
C ALA A 37 -17.30 -10.55 19.17
N VAL A 38 -16.55 -11.65 18.99
CA VAL A 38 -16.30 -12.63 20.06
C VAL A 38 -15.45 -12.01 21.18
N GLN A 39 -14.43 -11.20 20.86
CA GLN A 39 -13.58 -10.55 21.87
C GLN A 39 -14.34 -9.56 22.76
N THR A 40 -15.36 -8.87 22.23
CA THR A 40 -16.19 -7.98 23.06
C THR A 40 -16.93 -8.70 24.18
N SER A 41 -17.04 -10.04 24.14
CA SER A 41 -17.57 -10.82 25.26
C SER A 41 -16.72 -10.73 26.54
N LEU A 42 -15.51 -10.19 26.46
CA LEU A 42 -14.66 -9.87 27.61
C LEU A 42 -15.08 -8.57 28.32
N LEU A 43 -15.82 -7.69 27.63
CA LEU A 43 -16.26 -6.40 28.18
C LEU A 43 -17.44 -6.56 29.15
N SER A 44 -18.30 -7.56 28.92
CA SER A 44 -19.44 -7.86 29.78
C SER A 44 -19.89 -9.31 29.61
N SER A 45 -20.23 -9.98 30.72
CA SER A 45 -20.77 -11.34 30.71
C SER A 45 -22.06 -11.46 29.89
N ARG A 46 -22.84 -10.37 29.77
CA ARG A 46 -24.07 -10.29 28.97
C ARG A 46 -23.81 -10.40 27.47
N TRP A 47 -22.65 -9.98 26.98
CA TRP A 47 -22.34 -9.99 25.54
C TRP A 47 -21.94 -11.39 25.05
N LYS A 48 -21.54 -12.28 25.96
CA LYS A 48 -21.14 -13.67 25.67
C LYS A 48 -22.26 -14.53 25.05
N PRO A 49 -23.51 -14.52 25.53
CA PRO A 49 -24.60 -15.20 24.83
C PRO A 49 -25.04 -14.48 23.55
N ILE A 50 -24.97 -13.14 23.50
CA ILE A 50 -25.48 -12.32 22.39
C ILE A 50 -24.67 -12.53 21.10
N TRP A 51 -23.34 -12.62 21.17
CA TRP A 51 -22.58 -12.89 19.94
C TRP A 51 -22.92 -14.26 19.34
N LYS A 52 -23.36 -15.24 20.15
CA LYS A 52 -23.71 -16.60 19.67
C LYS A 52 -24.99 -16.62 18.84
N SER A 53 -25.89 -15.65 19.04
CA SER A 53 -27.12 -15.43 18.26
C SER A 53 -26.93 -14.43 17.11
N MET A 54 -25.70 -14.01 16.81
CA MET A 54 -25.45 -13.01 15.76
C MET A 54 -25.79 -13.54 14.36
N PRO A 55 -26.68 -12.90 13.59
CA PRO A 55 -27.15 -13.46 12.31
C PRO A 55 -26.21 -13.18 11.13
N TRP A 56 -25.18 -12.33 11.30
CA TRP A 56 -24.13 -12.05 10.33
C TRP A 56 -22.80 -12.60 10.83
N LEU A 57 -22.09 -13.36 10.01
CA LEU A 57 -20.75 -13.86 10.32
C LEU A 57 -19.78 -13.32 9.28
N ASP A 58 -18.78 -12.55 9.74
CA ASP A 58 -17.68 -12.08 8.90
C ASP A 58 -16.35 -12.64 9.42
N PHE A 59 -15.72 -13.49 8.63
CA PHE A 59 -14.47 -14.15 8.97
C PHE A 59 -13.35 -13.65 8.07
N SER A 60 -12.36 -12.96 8.64
CA SER A 60 -11.14 -12.54 7.95
C SER A 60 -9.90 -13.25 8.49
N SER A 61 -9.04 -13.74 7.59
CA SER A 61 -7.74 -14.30 7.95
C SER A 61 -6.65 -13.24 8.14
N SER A 62 -6.93 -11.94 7.94
CA SER A 62 -5.92 -10.86 8.01
C SER A 62 -5.21 -10.78 9.36
N GLU A 63 -5.95 -11.06 10.44
CA GLU A 63 -5.49 -10.96 11.83
C GLU A 63 -4.94 -12.29 12.39
N PHE A 64 -4.55 -13.22 11.51
CA PHE A 64 -4.07 -14.56 11.91
C PHE A 64 -2.74 -14.89 11.21
N ASP A 65 -1.73 -15.29 12.00
CA ASP A 65 -0.41 -15.65 11.47
C ASP A 65 -0.44 -16.82 10.47
N THR A 66 -1.41 -17.73 10.62
CA THR A 66 -1.54 -18.90 9.75
C THR A 66 -3.00 -19.24 9.46
N LEU A 67 -3.23 -19.80 8.27
CA LEU A 67 -4.55 -20.29 7.87
C LEU A 67 -5.06 -21.42 8.78
N HIS A 68 -4.16 -22.18 9.39
CA HIS A 68 -4.54 -23.20 10.38
C HIS A 68 -5.13 -22.56 11.64
N LYS A 69 -4.50 -21.51 12.20
CA LYS A 69 -5.04 -20.77 13.35
C LYS A 69 -6.40 -20.16 13.02
N PHE A 70 -6.53 -19.55 11.84
CA PHE A 70 -7.80 -19.03 11.33
C PHE A 70 -8.87 -20.13 11.22
N SER A 71 -8.56 -21.25 10.58
CA SER A 71 -9.48 -22.38 10.42
C SER A 71 -9.96 -22.96 11.75
N LYS A 72 -9.04 -23.06 12.73
CA LYS A 72 -9.37 -23.47 14.11
C LYS A 72 -10.31 -22.47 14.79
N PHE A 73 -10.05 -21.17 14.63
CA PHE A 73 -10.93 -20.11 15.15
C PHE A 73 -12.33 -20.19 14.53
N VAL A 74 -12.44 -20.21 13.20
CA VAL A 74 -13.73 -20.32 12.49
C VAL A 74 -14.48 -21.58 12.96
N THR A 75 -13.79 -22.72 13.00
CA THR A 75 -14.35 -23.97 13.52
C THR A 75 -14.91 -23.82 14.93
N HIS A 76 -14.16 -23.18 15.82
CA HIS A 76 -14.57 -22.98 17.21
C HIS A 76 -15.78 -22.06 17.33
N VAL A 77 -15.82 -20.98 16.55
CA VAL A 77 -16.98 -20.08 16.51
C VAL A 77 -18.22 -20.82 16.03
N LEU A 78 -18.14 -21.50 14.89
CA LEU A 78 -19.27 -22.21 14.30
C LEU A 78 -19.84 -23.31 15.21
N SER A 79 -18.99 -23.97 16.02
CA SER A 79 -19.43 -25.01 16.95
C SER A 79 -20.01 -24.50 18.27
N HIS A 80 -19.78 -23.23 18.64
CA HIS A 80 -20.24 -22.65 19.91
C HIS A 80 -21.40 -21.67 19.75
N ARG A 81 -21.86 -21.46 18.51
CA ARG A 81 -23.04 -20.65 18.21
C ARG A 81 -24.33 -21.30 18.68
N ASN A 82 -25.37 -20.49 18.83
CA ASN A 82 -26.72 -21.01 19.01
C ASN A 82 -27.29 -21.45 17.65
N HIS A 83 -27.41 -22.76 17.46
CA HIS A 83 -27.91 -23.36 16.21
C HIS A 83 -29.41 -23.17 15.97
N GLN A 84 -30.17 -22.68 16.97
CA GLN A 84 -31.58 -22.34 16.82
C GLN A 84 -31.80 -20.97 16.16
N VAL A 85 -30.74 -20.15 16.04
CA VAL A 85 -30.82 -18.82 15.45
C VAL A 85 -30.36 -18.88 14.00
N GLU A 86 -31.16 -18.31 13.11
CA GLU A 86 -30.83 -18.23 11.69
C GLU A 86 -29.59 -17.39 11.42
N VAL A 87 -28.89 -17.73 10.35
CA VAL A 87 -27.73 -16.99 9.86
C VAL A 87 -28.11 -16.37 8.54
N ALA A 88 -28.29 -15.05 8.51
CA ALA A 88 -28.65 -14.36 7.28
C ALA A 88 -27.48 -14.31 6.30
N SER A 89 -26.27 -14.01 6.80
CA SER A 89 -25.10 -13.70 5.96
C SER A 89 -23.82 -14.31 6.51
N VAL A 90 -23.02 -14.91 5.62
CA VAL A 90 -21.69 -15.44 5.92
C VAL A 90 -20.69 -14.87 4.91
N LYS A 91 -19.69 -14.16 5.41
CA LYS A 91 -18.54 -13.66 4.65
C LYS A 91 -17.28 -14.38 5.11
N LEU A 92 -16.51 -14.84 4.14
CA LEU A 92 -15.29 -15.60 4.38
C LEU A 92 -14.17 -15.03 3.51
N HIS A 93 -13.21 -14.38 4.15
CA HIS A 93 -12.04 -13.76 3.54
C HIS A 93 -10.78 -14.45 4.03
N PHE A 94 -10.02 -15.11 3.14
CA PHE A 94 -8.75 -15.71 3.53
C PHE A 94 -7.67 -15.70 2.45
N HIS A 95 -6.43 -15.59 2.88
CA HIS A 95 -5.26 -15.70 2.02
C HIS A 95 -4.63 -17.10 2.08
N GLY A 96 -4.14 -17.57 0.95
CA GLY A 96 -3.52 -18.89 0.80
C GLY A 96 -4.49 -20.03 0.49
N ALA A 97 -3.92 -21.24 0.36
CA ALA A 97 -4.68 -22.43 0.01
C ALA A 97 -5.36 -23.05 1.22
N ALA A 98 -6.66 -22.79 1.36
CA ALA A 98 -7.52 -23.56 2.24
C ALA A 98 -7.58 -25.03 1.81
N SER A 99 -7.71 -25.92 2.77
CA SER A 99 -8.06 -27.31 2.48
C SER A 99 -9.51 -27.39 1.99
N GLN A 100 -9.79 -28.32 1.07
CA GLN A 100 -11.17 -28.60 0.65
C GLN A 100 -12.07 -28.96 1.84
N ALA A 101 -11.52 -29.63 2.86
CA ALA A 101 -12.24 -29.97 4.09
C ALA A 101 -12.71 -28.71 4.84
N PHE A 102 -11.87 -27.68 4.92
CA PHE A 102 -12.24 -26.41 5.55
C PHE A 102 -13.36 -25.69 4.79
N VAL A 103 -13.22 -25.57 3.48
CA VAL A 103 -14.23 -24.94 2.62
C VAL A 103 -15.56 -25.69 2.68
N ARG A 104 -15.52 -27.03 2.60
CA ARG A 104 -16.69 -27.90 2.71
C ARG A 104 -17.41 -27.71 4.05
N LYS A 105 -16.66 -27.59 5.15
CA LYS A 105 -17.24 -27.39 6.48
C LYS A 105 -18.04 -26.09 6.56
N ILE A 106 -17.52 -25.01 6.01
CA ILE A 106 -18.22 -23.72 6.00
C ILE A 106 -19.45 -23.77 5.09
N ALA A 107 -19.33 -24.40 3.92
CA ALA A 107 -20.47 -24.59 3.02
C ALA A 107 -21.59 -25.39 3.70
N ASN A 108 -21.26 -26.53 4.31
CA ASN A 108 -22.22 -27.36 5.04
C ASN A 108 -22.89 -26.58 6.19
N TYR A 109 -22.13 -25.77 6.93
CA TYR A 109 -22.69 -24.93 7.98
C TYR A 109 -23.67 -23.91 7.38
N ALA A 110 -23.27 -23.20 6.32
CA ALA A 110 -24.11 -22.19 5.68
C ALA A 110 -25.42 -22.79 5.17
N PHE A 111 -25.37 -23.97 4.54
CA PHE A 111 -26.56 -24.64 4.02
C PHE A 111 -27.43 -25.24 5.12
N PHE A 112 -26.84 -25.83 6.17
CA PHE A 112 -27.59 -26.33 7.32
C PHE A 112 -28.35 -25.21 8.05
N HIS A 113 -27.80 -23.99 8.04
CA HIS A 113 -28.40 -22.81 8.66
C HIS A 113 -29.18 -21.92 7.69
N ASN A 114 -29.55 -22.43 6.50
CA ASN A 114 -30.39 -21.72 5.54
C ASN A 114 -29.88 -20.32 5.17
N VAL A 115 -28.55 -20.16 5.09
CA VAL A 115 -27.92 -18.86 4.80
C VAL A 115 -28.47 -18.27 3.50
N GLN A 116 -28.78 -16.98 3.55
CA GLN A 116 -29.33 -16.23 2.41
C GLN A 116 -28.23 -15.51 1.61
N GLU A 117 -27.13 -15.13 2.25
CA GLU A 117 -26.01 -14.44 1.60
C GLU A 117 -24.67 -15.11 1.93
N LEU A 118 -23.93 -15.50 0.89
CA LEU A 118 -22.63 -16.14 1.03
C LEU A 118 -21.60 -15.39 0.17
N THR A 119 -20.59 -14.83 0.83
CA THR A 119 -19.43 -14.24 0.15
C THR A 119 -18.19 -15.03 0.50
N VAL A 120 -17.48 -15.52 -0.51
CA VAL A 120 -16.16 -16.15 -0.35
C VAL A 120 -15.14 -15.39 -1.17
N SER A 121 -14.13 -14.88 -0.49
CA SER A 121 -13.01 -14.19 -1.07
C SER A 121 -11.72 -14.92 -0.70
N CYS A 122 -11.01 -15.46 -1.68
CA CYS A 122 -9.77 -16.17 -1.36
C CYS A 122 -8.67 -16.09 -2.41
N CYS A 123 -7.47 -16.52 -2.01
CA CYS A 123 -6.29 -16.61 -2.86
C CYS A 123 -5.91 -18.08 -3.08
N PRO A 124 -6.63 -18.83 -3.92
CA PRO A 124 -6.39 -20.24 -4.11
C PRO A 124 -5.03 -20.51 -4.77
N LYS A 125 -4.45 -21.69 -4.48
CA LYS A 125 -3.37 -22.24 -5.31
C LYS A 125 -3.91 -22.53 -6.72
N LYS A 126 -3.02 -22.51 -7.71
CA LYS A 126 -3.35 -22.79 -9.12
C LYS A 126 -4.18 -24.08 -9.24
N ASN A 127 -5.29 -24.02 -9.97
CA ASN A 127 -6.21 -25.13 -10.25
C ASN A 127 -6.86 -25.76 -8.99
N HIS A 128 -7.02 -25.00 -7.90
CA HIS A 128 -7.86 -25.47 -6.80
C HIS A 128 -9.32 -25.62 -7.28
N GLU A 129 -9.93 -26.77 -7.01
CA GLU A 129 -11.34 -27.05 -7.32
C GLU A 129 -12.17 -26.92 -6.04
N PHE A 130 -13.27 -26.15 -6.11
CA PHE A 130 -14.25 -26.10 -5.03
C PHE A 130 -15.10 -27.37 -5.02
N PRO A 131 -15.45 -27.90 -3.84
CA PRO A 131 -16.26 -29.11 -3.76
C PRO A 131 -17.64 -28.84 -4.41
N PRO A 132 -18.20 -29.79 -5.19
CA PRO A 132 -19.48 -29.61 -5.88
C PRO A 132 -20.64 -29.23 -4.96
N CYS A 133 -20.62 -29.68 -3.70
CA CYS A 133 -21.62 -29.31 -2.70
C CYS A 133 -21.71 -27.80 -2.46
N PHE A 134 -20.66 -27.03 -2.77
CA PHE A 134 -20.65 -25.58 -2.66
C PHE A 134 -21.60 -24.89 -3.65
N PHE A 135 -22.00 -25.59 -4.72
CA PHE A 135 -22.80 -25.07 -5.83
C PHE A 135 -24.26 -25.58 -5.82
N SER A 136 -24.80 -25.86 -4.64
CA SER A 136 -26.20 -26.24 -4.43
C SER A 136 -26.74 -25.64 -3.12
N SER A 137 -27.84 -24.90 -3.18
CA SER A 137 -28.56 -24.41 -2.00
C SER A 137 -29.99 -23.98 -2.35
N GLN A 138 -30.95 -24.32 -1.48
CA GLN A 138 -32.36 -23.98 -1.65
C GLN A 138 -32.72 -22.60 -1.09
N THR A 139 -31.86 -21.99 -0.28
CA THR A 139 -32.16 -20.76 0.49
C THR A 139 -31.31 -19.56 0.08
N LEU A 140 -30.19 -19.81 -0.61
CA LEU A 140 -29.21 -18.79 -0.93
C LEU A 140 -29.77 -17.83 -1.99
N LYS A 141 -29.89 -16.56 -1.62
CA LYS A 141 -30.35 -15.46 -2.49
C LYS A 141 -29.20 -14.71 -3.13
N GLN A 142 -28.06 -14.60 -2.44
CA GLN A 142 -26.87 -13.91 -2.94
C GLN A 142 -25.62 -14.78 -2.78
N LEU A 143 -24.89 -14.94 -3.88
CA LEU A 143 -23.60 -15.63 -3.92
C LEU A 143 -22.54 -14.73 -4.55
N SER A 144 -21.46 -14.45 -3.81
CA SER A 144 -20.30 -13.73 -4.33
C SER A 144 -19.03 -14.56 -4.16
N LEU A 145 -18.38 -14.93 -5.26
CA LEU A 145 -17.10 -15.65 -5.30
C LEU A 145 -16.03 -14.76 -5.89
N ARG A 146 -15.02 -14.41 -5.10
CA ARG A 146 -13.93 -13.51 -5.50
C ARG A 146 -12.57 -14.15 -5.29
N PHE A 147 -11.80 -14.29 -6.37
CA PHE A 147 -10.46 -14.84 -6.29
C PHE A 147 -9.41 -13.77 -6.61
N HIS A 148 -8.31 -13.77 -5.86
CA HIS A 148 -7.22 -12.80 -6.02
C HIS A 148 -5.90 -13.56 -6.19
N LEU A 149 -5.06 -13.15 -7.16
CA LEU A 149 -3.69 -13.63 -7.50
C LEU A 149 -3.49 -14.30 -8.89
N GLY A 150 -4.37 -14.09 -9.87
CA GLY A 150 -4.05 -14.36 -11.29
C GLY A 150 -4.01 -15.83 -11.70
N ALA A 151 -4.32 -16.75 -10.78
CA ALA A 151 -4.66 -18.13 -11.10
C ALA A 151 -6.16 -18.33 -10.87
N PRO A 152 -6.96 -18.58 -11.92
CA PRO A 152 -8.39 -18.68 -11.78
C PRO A 152 -8.78 -19.99 -11.09
N CYS A 153 -9.84 -19.97 -10.29
CA CYS A 153 -10.33 -21.13 -9.56
C CYS A 153 -11.35 -21.94 -10.38
N VAL A 154 -11.31 -23.27 -10.30
CA VAL A 154 -12.16 -24.15 -11.10
C VAL A 154 -13.52 -24.36 -10.42
N THR A 155 -14.60 -24.07 -11.16
CA THR A 155 -15.96 -24.41 -10.75
C THR A 155 -16.41 -25.76 -11.32
N PRO A 156 -17.41 -26.43 -10.71
CA PRO A 156 -17.97 -27.66 -11.25
C PRO A 156 -18.50 -27.49 -12.66
N ARG A 157 -18.46 -28.60 -13.42
CA ARG A 157 -18.97 -28.69 -14.80
C ARG A 157 -20.49 -28.89 -14.87
N THR A 158 -21.11 -29.23 -13.74
CA THR A 158 -22.56 -29.43 -13.65
C THR A 158 -23.27 -28.09 -13.43
N PRO A 159 -24.50 -27.91 -13.92
CA PRO A 159 -25.32 -26.75 -13.60
C PRO A 159 -25.46 -26.53 -12.09
N TRP A 160 -25.41 -25.28 -11.67
CA TRP A 160 -25.43 -24.89 -10.26
C TRP A 160 -26.86 -24.83 -9.75
N ASP A 161 -27.15 -25.55 -8.68
CA ASP A 161 -28.50 -25.77 -8.20
C ASP A 161 -28.89 -24.74 -7.12
N PHE A 162 -29.22 -23.53 -7.57
CA PHE A 162 -29.60 -22.43 -6.70
C PHE A 162 -30.96 -21.81 -7.06
N PRO A 163 -32.08 -22.50 -6.79
CA PRO A 163 -33.41 -22.03 -7.20
C PRO A 163 -33.83 -20.71 -6.54
N ALA A 164 -33.32 -20.35 -5.35
CA ALA A 164 -33.63 -19.10 -4.66
C ALA A 164 -32.69 -17.92 -5.03
N LEU A 165 -31.66 -18.16 -5.85
CA LEU A 165 -30.61 -17.18 -6.12
C LEU A 165 -31.14 -16.02 -6.97
N THR A 166 -31.02 -14.81 -6.45
CA THR A 166 -31.39 -13.57 -7.16
C THR A 166 -30.17 -12.83 -7.68
N THR A 167 -29.02 -12.96 -7.00
CA THR A 167 -27.78 -12.24 -7.33
C THR A 167 -26.58 -13.18 -7.33
N LEU A 168 -25.82 -13.18 -8.42
CA LEU A 168 -24.56 -13.91 -8.57
C LEU A 168 -23.44 -12.96 -8.99
N ASP A 169 -22.35 -12.93 -8.21
CA ASP A 169 -21.14 -12.15 -8.50
C ASP A 169 -19.91 -13.06 -8.53
N LEU A 170 -19.29 -13.17 -9.70
CA LEU A 170 -18.08 -13.96 -9.93
C LEU A 170 -16.93 -13.03 -10.32
N PHE A 171 -15.81 -13.16 -9.61
CA PHE A 171 -14.57 -12.44 -9.90
C PHE A 171 -13.37 -13.40 -9.98
N ASP A 172 -12.65 -13.37 -11.11
CA ASP A 172 -11.43 -14.13 -11.36
C ASP A 172 -11.63 -15.66 -11.32
N THR A 173 -12.71 -16.16 -11.94
CA THR A 173 -13.14 -17.57 -11.91
C THR A 173 -12.85 -18.31 -13.23
N LEU A 174 -12.58 -19.62 -13.17
CA LEU A 174 -12.49 -20.54 -14.31
C LEU A 174 -13.75 -21.40 -14.40
N LEU A 175 -14.54 -21.20 -15.45
CA LEU A 175 -15.69 -22.05 -15.77
C LEU A 175 -15.27 -23.12 -16.79
N CYS A 176 -15.28 -24.38 -16.37
CA CYS A 176 -14.95 -25.51 -17.24
C CYS A 176 -16.23 -26.14 -17.77
N GLY A 177 -16.51 -25.92 -19.06
CA GLY A 177 -17.59 -26.60 -19.76
C GLY A 177 -17.14 -27.90 -20.42
N ASN A 178 -18.05 -28.51 -21.18
CA ASN A 178 -17.73 -29.58 -22.11
C ASN A 178 -17.34 -28.97 -23.46
N ASP A 179 -16.24 -29.40 -24.06
CA ASP A 179 -15.80 -28.88 -25.37
C ASP A 179 -16.72 -29.29 -26.53
N ARG A 180 -17.63 -30.25 -26.29
CA ARG A 180 -18.52 -30.81 -27.33
C ARG A 180 -19.88 -30.11 -27.43
N GLU A 181 -20.38 -29.53 -26.34
CA GLU A 181 -21.75 -29.00 -26.23
C GLU A 181 -21.74 -27.54 -25.76
N SER A 182 -22.90 -26.88 -25.77
CA SER A 182 -23.01 -25.58 -25.14
C SER A 182 -23.05 -25.73 -23.62
N PHE A 183 -22.47 -24.75 -22.93
CA PHE A 183 -22.33 -24.77 -21.49
C PHE A 183 -23.11 -23.62 -20.86
N ASP A 184 -24.10 -23.98 -20.05
CA ASP A 184 -24.85 -23.06 -19.20
C ASP A 184 -24.82 -23.52 -17.73
N PRO A 185 -23.96 -22.92 -16.89
CA PRO A 185 -23.89 -23.24 -15.47
C PRO A 185 -25.11 -22.71 -14.69
N PHE A 186 -25.91 -21.81 -15.25
CA PHE A 186 -26.96 -21.07 -14.56
C PHE A 186 -28.38 -21.60 -14.83
N SER A 187 -28.53 -22.65 -15.65
CA SER A 187 -29.82 -23.21 -16.05
C SER A 187 -30.77 -23.58 -14.90
N LYS A 188 -30.26 -23.90 -13.69
CA LYS A 188 -31.05 -24.19 -12.49
C LYS A 188 -31.26 -22.97 -11.57
N CYS A 189 -30.64 -21.83 -11.86
CA CYS A 189 -30.78 -20.57 -11.12
C CYS A 189 -32.02 -19.79 -11.61
N VAL A 190 -33.21 -20.40 -11.49
CA VAL A 190 -34.44 -19.93 -12.15
C VAL A 190 -34.93 -18.54 -11.73
N ASN A 191 -34.49 -18.04 -10.56
CA ASN A 191 -34.86 -16.72 -10.02
C ASN A 191 -33.74 -15.67 -10.16
N LEU A 192 -32.69 -15.95 -10.92
CA LEU A 192 -31.57 -15.04 -11.08
C LEU A 192 -32.00 -13.74 -11.77
N THR A 193 -31.74 -12.60 -11.10
CA THR A 193 -32.10 -11.26 -11.58
C THR A 193 -30.86 -10.42 -11.90
N ASN A 194 -29.77 -10.61 -11.16
CA ASN A 194 -28.54 -9.86 -11.30
C ASN A 194 -27.35 -10.81 -11.45
N LEU A 195 -26.67 -10.74 -12.61
CA LEU A 195 -25.52 -11.58 -12.94
C LEU A 195 -24.31 -10.70 -13.25
N VAL A 196 -23.26 -10.85 -12.44
CA VAL A 196 -22.00 -10.11 -12.57
C VAL A 196 -20.85 -11.08 -12.77
N LEU A 197 -20.23 -11.03 -13.95
CA LEU A 197 -19.09 -11.84 -14.35
C LEU A 197 -17.90 -10.92 -14.63
N ARG A 198 -16.85 -11.01 -13.80
CA ARG A 198 -15.66 -10.18 -13.90
C ARG A 198 -14.40 -11.04 -13.98
N ARG A 199 -13.57 -10.83 -15.00
CA ARG A 199 -12.37 -11.63 -15.27
C ARG A 199 -12.64 -13.13 -15.31
N VAL A 200 -13.80 -13.53 -15.81
CA VAL A 200 -14.18 -14.94 -15.90
C VAL A 200 -13.55 -15.54 -17.14
N THR A 201 -12.88 -16.68 -16.98
CA THR A 201 -12.36 -17.46 -18.11
C THR A 201 -13.25 -18.68 -18.32
N VAL A 202 -13.73 -18.88 -19.55
CA VAL A 202 -14.62 -19.99 -19.90
C VAL A 202 -13.94 -20.92 -20.90
N HIS A 203 -13.76 -22.18 -20.49
CA HIS A 203 -13.31 -23.27 -21.34
C HIS A 203 -14.53 -24.05 -21.85
N ALA A 204 -15.15 -23.53 -22.90
CA ALA A 204 -16.24 -24.19 -23.62
C ALA A 204 -16.27 -23.69 -25.06
N LYS A 205 -16.75 -24.54 -25.99
CA LYS A 205 -16.97 -24.15 -27.40
C LYS A 205 -18.01 -23.04 -27.51
N VAL A 206 -19.10 -23.15 -26.75
CA VAL A 206 -20.18 -22.17 -26.67
C VAL A 206 -20.53 -21.95 -25.20
N PHE A 207 -20.64 -20.69 -24.79
CA PHE A 207 -21.04 -20.29 -23.44
C PHE A 207 -22.40 -19.61 -23.57
N ASP A 208 -23.44 -20.32 -23.15
CA ASP A 208 -24.80 -19.81 -23.21
C ASP A 208 -25.17 -19.25 -21.83
N ILE A 209 -25.58 -17.98 -21.81
CA ILE A 209 -26.18 -17.36 -20.63
C ILE A 209 -27.70 -17.40 -20.83
N ILE A 210 -28.34 -18.49 -20.42
CA ILE A 210 -29.79 -18.68 -20.50
C ILE A 210 -30.41 -18.26 -19.18
N ALA A 211 -30.81 -17.00 -19.08
CA ALA A 211 -31.24 -16.40 -17.83
C ALA A 211 -32.54 -15.60 -18.02
N PRO A 212 -33.71 -16.27 -18.00
CA PRO A 212 -34.98 -15.66 -18.45
C PRO A 212 -35.46 -14.50 -17.57
N ARG A 213 -35.01 -14.44 -16.30
CA ARG A 213 -35.39 -13.41 -15.31
C ARG A 213 -34.32 -12.36 -15.05
N VAL A 214 -33.16 -12.42 -15.71
CA VAL A 214 -32.08 -11.46 -15.49
C VAL A 214 -32.48 -10.09 -16.02
N THR A 215 -32.46 -9.09 -15.14
CA THR A 215 -32.68 -7.67 -15.45
C THR A 215 -31.37 -6.89 -15.51
N LYS A 216 -30.31 -7.39 -14.85
CA LYS A 216 -28.97 -6.77 -14.84
C LYS A 216 -27.89 -7.79 -15.18
N LEU A 217 -27.16 -7.54 -16.27
CA LEU A 217 -26.03 -8.36 -16.72
C LEU A 217 -24.77 -7.51 -16.84
N THR A 218 -23.70 -7.95 -16.18
CA THR A 218 -22.38 -7.31 -16.25
C THR A 218 -21.33 -8.33 -16.66
N LEU A 219 -20.65 -8.09 -17.78
CA LEU A 219 -19.53 -8.88 -18.30
C LEU A 219 -18.31 -7.97 -18.42
N ILE A 220 -17.26 -8.22 -17.62
CA ILE A 220 -16.04 -7.40 -17.63
C ILE A 220 -14.83 -8.32 -17.77
N ASP A 221 -13.96 -8.06 -18.74
CA ASP A 221 -12.73 -8.81 -19.01
C ASP A 221 -12.94 -10.34 -19.10
N CYS A 222 -14.10 -10.77 -19.60
CA CYS A 222 -14.42 -12.19 -19.75
C CYS A 222 -13.68 -12.77 -20.96
N ARG A 223 -12.94 -13.85 -20.74
CA ARG A 223 -12.15 -14.54 -21.76
C ARG A 223 -12.83 -15.86 -22.11
N GLN A 224 -13.07 -16.11 -23.40
CA GLN A 224 -13.56 -17.40 -23.86
C GLN A 224 -12.74 -17.88 -25.05
N SER A 225 -12.72 -19.20 -25.25
CA SER A 225 -12.15 -19.83 -26.43
C SER A 225 -12.85 -19.47 -27.75
N ARG A 226 -14.20 -19.30 -27.81
CA ARG A 226 -14.91 -19.07 -29.09
C ARG A 226 -16.20 -18.19 -29.07
N VAL A 227 -17.28 -18.55 -28.33
CA VAL A 227 -18.62 -17.94 -28.54
C VAL A 227 -19.43 -17.72 -27.25
N ILE A 228 -19.81 -16.46 -26.94
CA ILE A 228 -20.81 -16.13 -25.89
C ILE A 228 -22.17 -15.83 -26.54
N ASN A 229 -23.21 -16.52 -26.10
CA ASN A 229 -24.60 -16.22 -26.46
C ASN A 229 -25.38 -15.78 -25.22
N VAL A 230 -26.21 -14.75 -25.36
CA VAL A 230 -27.04 -14.23 -24.26
C VAL A 230 -28.52 -14.34 -24.60
N ILE A 231 -29.27 -15.06 -23.75
CA ILE A 231 -30.74 -15.17 -23.81
C ILE A 231 -31.32 -14.65 -22.50
N ALA A 232 -31.64 -13.35 -22.49
CA ALA A 232 -32.17 -12.64 -21.32
C ALA A 232 -33.29 -11.65 -21.76
N PRO A 233 -34.54 -12.11 -21.97
CA PRO A 233 -35.62 -11.30 -22.55
C PRO A 233 -36.09 -10.15 -21.67
N LEU A 234 -35.85 -10.20 -20.35
CA LEU A 234 -36.23 -9.17 -19.38
C LEU A 234 -35.07 -8.21 -19.03
N LEU A 235 -33.97 -8.23 -19.79
CA LEU A 235 -32.79 -7.44 -19.50
C LEU A 235 -33.07 -5.93 -19.63
N GLU A 236 -32.76 -5.18 -18.57
CA GLU A 236 -32.93 -3.73 -18.49
C GLU A 236 -31.58 -3.01 -18.48
N ASN A 237 -30.56 -3.62 -17.87
CA ASN A 237 -29.21 -3.05 -17.74
C ASN A 237 -28.14 -4.02 -18.24
N LEU A 238 -27.38 -3.61 -19.24
CA LEU A 238 -26.28 -4.39 -19.82
C LEU A 238 -24.97 -3.62 -19.71
N THR A 239 -23.97 -4.24 -19.10
CA THR A 239 -22.58 -3.75 -19.12
C THR A 239 -21.68 -4.82 -19.73
N VAL A 240 -20.94 -4.48 -20.78
CA VAL A 240 -20.00 -5.34 -21.48
C VAL A 240 -18.71 -4.57 -21.67
N ILE A 241 -17.65 -5.00 -21.02
CA ILE A 241 -16.32 -4.39 -21.10
C ILE A 241 -15.32 -5.50 -21.43
N ASN A 242 -14.58 -5.35 -22.53
CA ASN A 242 -13.54 -6.28 -22.99
C ASN A 242 -14.00 -7.75 -23.01
N SER A 243 -15.23 -7.98 -23.46
CA SER A 243 -15.87 -9.30 -23.48
C SER A 243 -16.59 -9.47 -24.82
N LEU A 244 -16.34 -10.58 -25.51
CA LEU A 244 -16.87 -10.84 -26.85
C LEU A 244 -18.22 -11.55 -26.78
N ILE A 245 -19.31 -10.85 -27.11
CA ILE A 245 -20.63 -11.44 -27.33
C ILE A 245 -20.81 -11.67 -28.82
N ASN A 246 -21.22 -12.88 -29.21
CA ASN A 246 -21.43 -13.24 -30.60
C ASN A 246 -22.90 -13.08 -31.01
N ASP A 247 -23.81 -13.57 -30.19
CA ASP A 247 -25.25 -13.45 -30.41
C ASP A 247 -25.96 -13.01 -29.13
N MET A 248 -26.90 -12.09 -29.28
CA MET A 248 -27.78 -11.64 -28.20
C MET A 248 -29.20 -11.61 -28.72
N LYS A 249 -30.09 -12.36 -28.07
CA LYS A 249 -31.52 -12.29 -28.40
C LYS A 249 -32.12 -11.04 -27.77
N ALA A 250 -32.52 -10.11 -28.65
CA ALA A 250 -32.98 -8.74 -28.37
C ALA A 250 -33.89 -8.60 -27.13
N PRO A 251 -33.42 -7.96 -26.05
CA PRO A 251 -34.26 -7.58 -24.92
C PRO A 251 -35.05 -6.30 -25.24
N LEU A 252 -36.37 -6.43 -25.41
CA LEU A 252 -37.27 -5.30 -25.70
C LEU A 252 -37.25 -4.18 -24.64
N ARG A 253 -36.75 -4.47 -23.43
CA ARG A 253 -36.77 -3.59 -22.25
C ARG A 253 -35.43 -2.93 -21.94
N LEU A 254 -34.39 -3.15 -22.73
CA LEU A 254 -33.06 -2.64 -22.40
C LEU A 254 -33.06 -1.10 -22.38
N SER A 255 -32.82 -0.52 -21.20
CA SER A 255 -32.80 0.93 -20.98
C SER A 255 -31.40 1.47 -20.73
N TYR A 256 -30.48 0.64 -20.24
CA TYR A 256 -29.09 1.02 -19.97
C TYR A 256 -28.13 0.10 -20.72
N LEU A 257 -27.22 0.70 -21.49
CA LEU A 257 -26.15 -0.02 -22.19
C LEU A 257 -24.80 0.64 -21.92
N ARG A 258 -23.85 -0.13 -21.40
CA ARG A 258 -22.44 0.24 -21.37
C ARG A 258 -21.62 -0.78 -22.13
N TYR A 259 -21.09 -0.40 -23.27
CA TYR A 259 -20.26 -1.23 -24.13
C TYR A 259 -18.85 -0.64 -24.26
N SER A 260 -17.83 -1.45 -24.01
CA SER A 260 -16.43 -1.07 -24.26
C SER A 260 -15.67 -2.27 -24.79
N ASP A 261 -15.06 -2.17 -25.96
CA ASP A 261 -14.17 -3.22 -26.47
C ASP A 261 -12.96 -2.62 -27.20
N TYR A 262 -11.81 -3.28 -27.01
CA TYR A 262 -10.54 -2.92 -27.62
C TYR A 262 -10.17 -3.82 -28.81
N LYS A 263 -11.05 -4.77 -29.19
CA LYS A 263 -10.85 -5.68 -30.31
C LYS A 263 -11.79 -5.36 -31.46
N TYR A 264 -11.23 -5.28 -32.66
CA TYR A 264 -11.93 -5.16 -33.94
C TYR A 264 -12.10 -6.55 -34.58
N PRO A 265 -13.18 -6.87 -35.32
CA PRO A 265 -14.29 -6.00 -35.79
C PRO A 265 -15.39 -5.70 -34.77
N HIS A 266 -16.30 -4.77 -35.12
CA HIS A 266 -17.46 -4.39 -34.30
C HIS A 266 -18.45 -5.56 -34.11
N PRO A 267 -19.20 -5.58 -32.99
CA PRO A 267 -20.10 -6.70 -32.73
C PRO A 267 -21.33 -6.68 -33.64
N GLN A 268 -21.66 -7.83 -34.22
CA GLN A 268 -22.84 -7.96 -35.09
C GLN A 268 -24.17 -7.92 -34.33
N TRP A 269 -24.16 -8.08 -33.00
CA TRP A 269 -25.38 -8.13 -32.17
C TRP A 269 -26.05 -6.77 -31.94
N PHE A 270 -25.49 -5.65 -32.44
CA PHE A 270 -26.19 -4.36 -32.37
C PHE A 270 -27.49 -4.32 -33.19
N LYS A 271 -27.60 -5.17 -34.23
CA LYS A 271 -28.74 -5.19 -35.15
C LYS A 271 -30.04 -5.58 -34.44
N ASN A 272 -31.09 -4.76 -34.57
CA ASN A 272 -32.45 -5.04 -34.12
C ASN A 272 -32.62 -5.29 -32.61
N CYS A 273 -31.67 -4.85 -31.77
CA CYS A 273 -31.70 -5.16 -30.34
C CYS A 273 -32.31 -4.06 -29.45
N PHE A 274 -32.47 -2.83 -29.97
CA PHE A 274 -32.69 -1.66 -29.12
C PHE A 274 -33.90 -0.84 -29.55
N HIS A 275 -34.95 -0.89 -28.73
CA HIS A 275 -36.16 -0.07 -28.92
C HIS A 275 -36.43 0.90 -27.77
N SER A 276 -35.78 0.71 -26.61
CA SER A 276 -36.11 1.36 -25.34
C SER A 276 -34.90 1.96 -24.61
N LEU A 277 -33.74 2.11 -25.27
CA LEU A 277 -32.52 2.62 -24.63
C LEU A 277 -32.73 4.05 -24.15
N ASN A 278 -32.35 4.31 -22.89
CA ASN A 278 -32.36 5.65 -22.28
C ASN A 278 -30.93 6.17 -22.13
N GLU A 279 -30.06 5.42 -21.47
CA GLU A 279 -28.66 5.78 -21.23
C GLU A 279 -27.72 4.79 -21.92
N VAL A 280 -26.83 5.32 -22.76
CA VAL A 280 -25.95 4.54 -23.61
C VAL A 280 -24.53 5.08 -23.51
N SER A 281 -23.58 4.20 -23.23
CA SER A 281 -22.16 4.49 -23.24
C SER A 281 -21.45 3.47 -24.12
N VAL A 282 -20.83 3.93 -25.22
CA VAL A 282 -20.10 3.09 -26.17
C VAL A 282 -18.66 3.60 -26.26
N SER A 283 -17.70 2.69 -26.13
CA SER A 283 -16.28 2.98 -26.28
C SER A 283 -15.62 1.91 -27.15
N LEU A 284 -14.98 2.33 -28.24
CA LEU A 284 -14.37 1.43 -29.23
C LEU A 284 -12.90 1.77 -29.43
N SER A 285 -12.10 0.78 -29.84
CA SER A 285 -10.72 0.98 -30.29
C SER A 285 -10.61 0.67 -31.77
N ILE A 286 -11.02 1.61 -32.62
CA ILE A 286 -11.00 1.49 -34.07
C ILE A 286 -9.62 1.89 -34.59
N TYR A 287 -9.03 2.93 -33.99
CA TYR A 287 -7.73 3.46 -34.34
C TYR A 287 -6.64 2.38 -34.24
N LYS A 288 -5.93 2.17 -35.36
CA LYS A 288 -4.73 1.35 -35.44
C LYS A 288 -3.54 2.28 -35.66
N LYS A 289 -2.56 2.25 -34.76
CA LYS A 289 -1.36 3.08 -34.88
C LYS A 289 -0.72 2.93 -36.27
N ASN A 290 -0.46 4.06 -36.92
CA ASN A 290 0.11 4.17 -38.27
C ASN A 290 -0.81 3.78 -39.44
N ASN A 291 -2.07 3.43 -39.20
CA ASN A 291 -3.03 3.14 -40.26
C ASN A 291 -4.18 4.15 -40.20
N PRO A 292 -4.61 4.70 -41.35
CA PRO A 292 -5.84 5.48 -41.40
C PRO A 292 -7.05 4.62 -41.08
N TYR A 293 -8.18 5.26 -40.77
CA TYR A 293 -9.46 4.55 -40.67
C TYR A 293 -9.82 3.91 -42.01
N GLU A 294 -10.40 2.72 -41.95
CA GLU A 294 -10.91 2.00 -43.12
C GLU A 294 -12.38 2.41 -43.37
N GLU A 295 -12.78 2.58 -44.62
CA GLU A 295 -14.15 2.97 -45.00
C GLU A 295 -15.21 1.98 -44.47
N THR A 296 -14.88 0.69 -44.48
CA THR A 296 -15.72 -0.40 -43.95
C THR A 296 -15.98 -0.24 -42.45
N ALA A 297 -14.96 0.13 -41.67
CA ALA A 297 -15.09 0.36 -40.23
C ALA A 297 -15.95 1.60 -39.93
N ALA A 298 -15.83 2.65 -40.75
CA ALA A 298 -16.69 3.83 -40.66
C ALA A 298 -18.15 3.48 -40.96
N LEU A 299 -18.42 2.71 -42.01
CA LEU A 299 -19.77 2.25 -42.35
C LEU A 299 -20.37 1.37 -41.24
N GLU A 300 -19.61 0.42 -40.69
CA GLU A 300 -20.05 -0.40 -39.54
C GLU A 300 -20.36 0.47 -38.31
N THR A 301 -19.55 1.51 -38.06
CA THR A 301 -19.75 2.45 -36.96
C THR A 301 -21.03 3.28 -37.16
N ILE A 302 -21.27 3.82 -38.36
CA ILE A 302 -22.49 4.58 -38.69
C ILE A 302 -23.73 3.69 -38.51
N ASN A 303 -23.71 2.47 -39.05
CA ASN A 303 -24.82 1.52 -38.91
C ASN A 303 -25.11 1.21 -37.43
N MET A 304 -24.07 1.01 -36.62
CA MET A 304 -24.24 0.79 -35.18
C MET A 304 -24.82 2.01 -34.46
N LEU A 305 -24.43 3.23 -34.83
CA LEU A 305 -25.04 4.46 -34.29
C LEU A 305 -26.54 4.58 -34.65
N GLN A 306 -26.93 4.14 -35.85
CA GLN A 306 -28.35 4.11 -36.27
C GLN A 306 -29.20 3.15 -35.42
N GLU A 307 -28.63 2.05 -34.95
CA GLU A 307 -29.31 1.12 -34.04
C GLU A 307 -29.55 1.72 -32.64
N LEU A 308 -28.81 2.76 -32.25
CA LEU A 308 -28.90 3.41 -30.94
C LEU A 308 -29.88 4.60 -30.91
N ARG A 309 -30.74 4.73 -31.92
CA ARG A 309 -31.65 5.88 -32.14
C ARG A 309 -32.55 6.28 -30.98
N SER A 310 -32.87 5.37 -30.06
CA SER A 310 -33.75 5.67 -28.93
C SER A 310 -33.04 6.37 -27.76
N ALA A 311 -31.70 6.42 -27.76
CA ALA A 311 -30.91 6.96 -26.66
C ALA A 311 -31.26 8.41 -26.33
N ARG A 312 -31.34 8.72 -25.03
CA ARG A 312 -31.55 10.09 -24.50
C ARG A 312 -30.28 10.67 -23.92
N CYS A 313 -29.45 9.84 -23.28
CA CYS A 313 -28.11 10.21 -22.82
C CYS A 313 -27.09 9.33 -23.53
N LEU A 314 -26.26 9.91 -24.39
CA LEU A 314 -25.27 9.18 -25.17
C LEU A 314 -23.85 9.57 -24.77
N THR A 315 -23.02 8.59 -24.47
CA THR A 315 -21.59 8.77 -24.25
C THR A 315 -20.81 7.98 -25.29
N LEU A 316 -20.02 8.66 -26.11
CA LEU A 316 -19.12 8.04 -27.10
C LEU A 316 -17.68 8.31 -26.70
N ASN A 317 -16.73 7.48 -27.16
CA ASN A 317 -15.32 7.84 -27.09
C ASN A 317 -14.86 8.54 -28.38
N MET A 318 -13.76 9.28 -28.28
CA MET A 318 -13.25 10.10 -29.39
C MET A 318 -12.88 9.30 -30.66
N ASP A 319 -12.51 8.02 -30.52
CA ASP A 319 -12.19 7.13 -31.64
C ASP A 319 -13.37 6.99 -32.62
N ILE A 320 -14.59 6.85 -32.07
CA ILE A 320 -15.84 6.76 -32.86
C ILE A 320 -16.06 8.05 -33.65
N VAL A 321 -15.91 9.19 -32.98
CA VAL A 321 -16.17 10.52 -33.56
C VAL A 321 -15.18 10.83 -34.68
N GLU A 322 -13.91 10.49 -34.50
CA GLU A 322 -12.89 10.70 -35.53
C GLU A 322 -13.03 9.73 -36.71
N CYS A 323 -13.41 8.48 -36.44
CA CYS A 323 -13.66 7.48 -37.48
C CYS A 323 -14.74 7.99 -38.46
N ILE A 324 -15.89 8.46 -37.96
CA ILE A 324 -16.93 9.04 -38.82
C ILE A 324 -16.53 10.39 -39.42
N SER A 325 -15.75 11.20 -38.69
CA SER A 325 -15.25 12.50 -39.20
C SER A 325 -14.29 12.35 -40.38
N SER A 326 -13.64 11.19 -40.51
CA SER A 326 -12.72 10.88 -41.61
C SER A 326 -13.43 10.59 -42.93
N PHE A 327 -14.75 10.37 -42.91
CA PHE A 327 -15.55 10.03 -44.08
C PHE A 327 -16.84 10.88 -44.16
N PRO A 328 -16.73 12.20 -44.40
CA PRO A 328 -17.87 13.11 -44.44
C PRO A 328 -18.90 12.74 -45.53
N ASP A 329 -18.44 12.18 -46.65
CA ASP A 329 -19.33 11.75 -47.75
C ASP A 329 -20.28 10.63 -47.30
N LEU A 330 -19.82 9.69 -46.46
CA LEU A 330 -20.65 8.59 -45.95
C LEU A 330 -21.77 9.09 -45.04
N ILE A 331 -21.46 10.01 -44.12
CA ILE A 331 -22.45 10.57 -43.18
C ILE A 331 -23.42 11.53 -43.86
N SER A 332 -23.02 12.19 -44.95
CA SER A 332 -23.90 13.09 -45.72
C SER A 332 -25.11 12.37 -46.33
N HIS A 333 -25.02 11.06 -46.53
CA HIS A 333 -26.10 10.22 -47.05
C HIS A 333 -27.02 9.63 -45.98
N HIS A 334 -26.74 9.86 -44.69
CA HIS A 334 -27.51 9.30 -43.59
C HIS A 334 -28.12 10.39 -42.70
N PRO A 335 -29.42 10.30 -42.37
CA PRO A 335 -30.03 11.24 -41.43
C PRO A 335 -29.46 11.04 -40.02
N SER A 336 -29.53 12.09 -39.21
CA SER A 336 -29.14 12.02 -37.80
C SER A 336 -29.92 10.92 -37.07
N PRO A 337 -29.24 9.98 -36.38
CA PRO A 337 -29.93 8.83 -35.80
C PRO A 337 -30.66 9.17 -34.49
N PHE A 338 -30.35 10.29 -33.84
CA PHE A 338 -30.81 10.59 -32.48
C PHE A 338 -31.88 11.69 -32.46
N ASN A 339 -33.15 11.29 -32.37
CA ASN A 339 -34.29 12.22 -32.35
C ASN A 339 -34.72 12.68 -30.95
N ASN A 340 -34.23 12.04 -29.88
CA ASN A 340 -34.68 12.28 -28.51
C ASN A 340 -33.53 12.60 -27.53
N LEU A 341 -32.40 13.08 -28.05
CA LEU A 341 -31.18 13.25 -27.27
C LEU A 341 -31.30 14.44 -26.32
N ILE A 342 -30.98 14.23 -25.05
CA ILE A 342 -30.87 15.24 -24.00
C ILE A 342 -29.41 15.60 -23.78
N SER A 343 -28.51 14.63 -23.84
CA SER A 343 -27.08 14.85 -23.69
C SER A 343 -26.24 13.95 -24.59
N LEU A 344 -25.16 14.53 -25.12
CA LEU A 344 -24.09 13.85 -25.82
C LEU A 344 -22.77 14.19 -25.14
N THR A 345 -22.08 13.17 -24.63
CA THR A 345 -20.74 13.31 -24.06
C THR A 345 -19.74 12.54 -24.92
N VAL A 346 -18.65 13.20 -25.31
CA VAL A 346 -17.53 12.58 -26.02
C VAL A 346 -16.34 12.52 -25.09
N ASN A 347 -16.00 11.30 -24.66
CA ASN A 347 -14.88 11.04 -23.77
C ASN A 347 -13.58 10.82 -24.56
N SER A 348 -12.49 11.45 -24.12
CA SER A 348 -11.17 11.28 -24.73
C SER A 348 -10.36 10.09 -24.23
N ASN A 349 -11.01 9.12 -23.57
CA ASN A 349 -10.35 7.90 -23.06
C ASN A 349 -9.80 7.03 -24.21
N LEU A 350 -8.65 7.43 -24.75
CA LEU A 350 -7.86 6.71 -25.73
C LEU A 350 -6.60 6.23 -25.01
N ARG A 351 -6.61 4.96 -24.59
CA ARG A 351 -5.38 4.33 -24.09
C ARG A 351 -4.35 4.37 -25.23
N HIS A 352 -3.17 4.95 -24.97
CA HIS A 352 -1.99 4.94 -25.85
C HIS A 352 -1.91 5.96 -27.01
N ARG A 353 -2.73 7.03 -27.03
CA ARG A 353 -2.64 8.05 -28.09
C ARG A 353 -2.14 9.42 -27.60
N LEU A 354 -0.94 9.81 -28.03
CA LEU A 354 -0.23 11.03 -27.58
C LEU A 354 -0.78 12.33 -28.20
N ASP A 355 -1.46 12.24 -29.33
CA ASP A 355 -2.04 13.34 -30.11
C ASP A 355 -3.55 13.54 -29.87
N ALA A 356 -4.15 12.86 -28.87
CA ALA A 356 -5.58 12.93 -28.59
C ALA A 356 -6.11 14.36 -28.34
N HIS A 357 -5.26 15.27 -27.86
CA HIS A 357 -5.56 16.71 -27.67
C HIS A 357 -5.68 17.51 -28.99
N LYS A 358 -5.22 16.97 -30.12
CA LYS A 358 -5.32 17.61 -31.45
C LYS A 358 -6.56 17.19 -32.23
N LEU A 359 -7.29 16.20 -31.71
CA LEU A 359 -8.46 15.66 -32.37
C LEU A 359 -9.57 16.69 -32.45
N LYS A 360 -10.20 16.77 -33.62
CA LYS A 360 -11.33 17.65 -33.88
C LYS A 360 -12.44 16.83 -34.52
N MET A 361 -13.66 17.12 -34.11
CA MET A 361 -14.87 16.64 -34.77
C MET A 361 -15.19 17.57 -35.94
N THR A 362 -15.50 17.02 -37.10
CA THR A 362 -15.94 17.80 -38.27
C THR A 362 -17.36 18.34 -38.07
N THR A 363 -17.73 19.36 -38.84
CA THR A 363 -19.09 19.94 -38.78
C THR A 363 -20.12 18.91 -39.23
N GLU A 364 -19.79 18.11 -40.24
CA GLU A 364 -20.61 17.05 -40.80
C GLU A 364 -20.86 15.97 -39.73
N ALA A 365 -19.82 15.51 -39.02
CA ALA A 365 -19.97 14.55 -37.93
C ALA A 365 -20.80 15.10 -36.78
N ARG A 366 -20.63 16.39 -36.46
CA ARG A 366 -21.46 17.07 -35.45
C ARG A 366 -22.93 17.07 -35.84
N ASN A 367 -23.23 17.46 -37.08
CA ASN A 367 -24.60 17.51 -37.60
C ASN A 367 -25.20 16.12 -37.62
N PHE A 368 -24.47 15.12 -38.12
CA PHE A 368 -24.90 13.72 -38.09
C PHE A 368 -25.30 13.27 -36.67
N LEU A 369 -24.59 13.68 -35.62
CA LEU A 369 -24.92 13.29 -34.23
C LEU A 369 -26.01 14.13 -33.56
N LEU A 370 -26.23 15.40 -33.96
CA LEU A 370 -27.03 16.36 -33.18
C LEU A 370 -28.14 17.07 -33.96
N GLU A 371 -28.19 16.98 -35.29
CA GLU A 371 -29.11 17.75 -36.13
C GLU A 371 -30.58 17.54 -35.73
N SER A 372 -30.97 16.31 -35.41
CA SER A 372 -32.33 15.99 -34.96
C SER A 372 -32.61 16.33 -33.49
N SER A 373 -31.59 16.68 -32.70
CA SER A 373 -31.71 17.04 -31.27
C SER A 373 -30.87 18.29 -30.94
N PRO A 374 -31.17 19.46 -31.53
CA PRO A 374 -30.31 20.65 -31.45
C PRO A 374 -30.22 21.24 -30.02
N SER A 375 -31.20 20.94 -29.17
CA SER A 375 -31.23 21.38 -27.76
C SER A 375 -30.44 20.45 -26.82
N ALA A 376 -29.85 19.36 -27.32
CA ALA A 376 -29.09 18.43 -26.51
C ALA A 376 -27.82 19.10 -25.95
N THR A 377 -27.50 18.80 -24.70
CA THR A 377 -26.26 19.27 -24.07
C THR A 377 -25.08 18.51 -24.67
N PHE A 378 -24.15 19.23 -25.29
CA PHE A 378 -22.95 18.65 -25.88
C PHE A 378 -21.72 18.93 -25.03
N ILE A 379 -21.07 17.86 -24.55
CA ILE A 379 -19.84 17.92 -23.76
C ILE A 379 -18.76 17.14 -24.51
N MET A 380 -17.64 17.78 -24.82
CA MET A 380 -16.47 17.12 -25.38
C MET A 380 -15.32 17.25 -24.39
N ASP A 381 -14.98 16.14 -23.72
CA ASP A 381 -13.91 16.09 -22.73
C ASP A 381 -12.60 15.74 -23.44
N LEU A 382 -11.83 16.76 -23.83
CA LEU A 382 -10.53 16.61 -24.50
C LEU A 382 -9.41 16.52 -23.45
N PRO A 383 -8.43 15.61 -23.65
CA PRO A 383 -7.33 15.50 -22.70
C PRO A 383 -6.43 16.72 -22.84
N GLU A 384 -5.90 17.21 -21.72
CA GLU A 384 -4.92 18.28 -21.76
C GLU A 384 -3.70 17.90 -22.63
N PRO A 385 -3.10 18.85 -23.36
CA PRO A 385 -1.91 18.58 -24.13
C PRO A 385 -0.80 18.02 -23.22
N PRO A 386 -0.06 16.99 -23.67
CA PRO A 386 0.99 16.40 -22.85
C PRO A 386 2.01 17.47 -22.46
N PRO A 387 2.48 17.47 -21.21
CA PRO A 387 3.38 18.52 -20.74
C PRO A 387 4.64 18.52 -21.60
N THR A 388 5.01 19.72 -22.06
CA THR A 388 6.18 19.93 -22.90
C THR A 388 7.45 19.43 -22.20
N LYS A 389 8.51 19.13 -22.95
CA LYS A 389 9.82 18.79 -22.35
C LYS A 389 10.27 19.86 -21.34
N ALA A 390 9.97 21.13 -21.60
CA ALA A 390 10.24 22.25 -20.69
C ALA A 390 9.43 22.16 -19.39
N MET A 391 8.14 21.82 -19.46
CA MET A 391 7.29 21.62 -18.28
C MET A 391 7.75 20.42 -17.45
N LYS A 392 8.05 19.29 -18.09
CA LYS A 392 8.60 18.11 -17.39
C LYS A 392 9.95 18.40 -16.73
N ALA A 393 10.81 19.17 -17.39
CA ALA A 393 12.08 19.60 -16.82
C ALA A 393 11.88 20.56 -15.65
N LYS A 394 10.89 21.48 -15.72
CA LYS A 394 10.52 22.38 -14.64
C LYS A 394 10.00 21.59 -13.42
N GLU A 395 9.07 20.67 -13.62
CA GLU A 395 8.52 19.82 -12.56
C GLU A 395 9.59 18.93 -11.92
N ALA A 396 10.50 18.35 -12.72
CA ALA A 396 11.62 17.57 -12.21
C ALA A 396 12.59 18.44 -11.37
N ARG A 397 12.85 19.68 -11.79
CA ARG A 397 13.66 20.65 -11.03
C ARG A 397 12.96 21.03 -9.72
N GLU A 398 11.66 21.29 -9.76
CA GLU A 398 10.85 21.61 -8.57
C GLU A 398 10.80 20.44 -7.59
N LYS A 399 10.64 19.20 -8.08
CA LYS A 399 10.69 18.00 -7.25
C LYS A 399 12.06 17.75 -6.64
N LYS A 400 13.15 17.95 -7.41
CA LYS A 400 14.53 17.87 -6.88
C LYS A 400 14.73 18.92 -5.79
N ARG A 401 14.25 20.14 -6.01
CA ARG A 401 14.33 21.26 -5.06
C ARG A 401 13.53 20.99 -3.79
N ALA A 402 12.31 20.48 -3.90
CA ALA A 402 11.48 20.14 -2.75
C ALA A 402 12.12 19.04 -1.88
N LYS A 403 12.73 18.03 -2.51
CA LYS A 403 13.52 17.01 -1.79
C LYS A 403 14.72 17.61 -1.07
N LEU A 404 15.46 18.50 -1.74
CA LEU A 404 16.62 19.16 -1.14
C LEU A 404 16.23 20.01 0.07
N LEU A 405 15.11 20.75 -0.01
CA LEU A 405 14.58 21.53 1.12
C LEU A 405 14.19 20.62 2.29
N ALA A 406 13.54 19.48 2.04
CA ALA A 406 13.18 18.52 3.08
C ALA A 406 14.42 17.92 3.78
N TYR A 407 15.50 17.64 3.03
CA TYR A 407 16.76 17.18 3.64
C TYR A 407 17.41 18.25 4.50
N ILE A 408 17.45 19.51 4.04
CA ILE A 408 17.97 20.62 4.84
C ILE A 408 17.15 20.77 6.14
N GLU A 409 15.83 20.74 6.07
CA GLU A 409 14.98 20.87 7.26
C GLU A 409 15.18 19.71 8.25
N SER A 410 15.29 18.48 7.76
CA SER A 410 15.57 17.30 8.60
C SER A 410 16.93 17.42 9.29
N ASP A 411 17.98 17.72 8.53
CA ASP A 411 19.34 17.83 9.04
C ASP A 411 19.52 18.99 10.02
N MET A 412 18.88 20.14 9.75
CA MET A 412 18.89 21.27 10.68
C MET A 412 18.25 20.89 12.02
N LYS A 413 17.18 20.09 12.00
CA LYS A 413 16.50 19.62 13.21
C LYS A 413 17.37 18.62 13.98
N GLU A 414 18.06 17.72 13.26
CA GLU A 414 19.04 16.81 13.87
C GLU A 414 20.23 17.59 14.46
N LEU A 415 20.77 18.58 13.74
CA LEU A 415 21.87 19.42 14.20
C LEU A 415 21.49 20.15 15.49
N GLN A 416 20.29 20.74 15.55
CA GLN A 416 19.79 21.39 16.77
C GLN A 416 19.72 20.41 17.93
N ALA A 417 19.19 19.20 17.72
CA ALA A 417 19.12 18.18 18.77
C ALA A 417 20.51 17.73 19.23
N SER A 418 21.48 17.58 18.32
CA SER A 418 22.87 17.25 18.65
C SER A 418 23.53 18.37 19.47
N VAL A 419 23.35 19.62 19.05
CA VAL A 419 23.90 20.80 19.76
C VAL A 419 23.29 20.95 21.14
N GLU A 420 21.97 20.79 21.28
CA GLU A 420 21.30 20.82 22.59
C GLU A 420 21.81 19.71 23.51
N LYS A 421 21.89 18.48 22.99
CA LYS A 421 22.42 17.33 23.75
C LYS A 421 23.86 17.57 24.21
N GLU A 422 24.73 18.01 23.32
CA GLU A 422 26.14 18.23 23.66
C GLU A 422 26.31 19.44 24.58
N ASN A 423 25.53 20.52 24.43
CA ASN A 423 25.54 21.63 25.39
C ASN A 423 25.20 21.17 26.82
N MET A 424 24.22 20.29 26.97
CA MET A 424 23.84 19.72 28.28
C MET A 424 24.96 18.89 28.90
N LEU A 425 25.68 18.11 28.08
CA LEU A 425 26.73 17.21 28.55
C LEU A 425 28.09 17.91 28.71
N PHE A 426 28.33 18.99 27.97
CA PHE A 426 29.63 19.64 27.87
C PHE A 426 30.13 20.16 29.22
N VAL A 427 29.26 20.79 30.01
CA VAL A 427 29.65 21.35 31.32
C VAL A 427 30.10 20.25 32.28
N GLU A 428 29.31 19.19 32.40
CA GLU A 428 29.58 18.06 33.28
C GLU A 428 30.83 17.29 32.83
N ARG A 429 30.94 17.00 31.52
CA ARG A 429 32.11 16.32 30.94
C ARG A 429 33.38 17.14 31.12
N LYS A 430 33.34 18.45 30.87
CA LYS A 430 34.49 19.34 31.06
C LYS A 430 34.95 19.38 32.52
N GLN A 431 34.02 19.43 33.46
CA GLN A 431 34.33 19.39 34.89
C GLN A 431 34.93 18.03 35.30
N ALA A 432 34.36 16.92 34.82
CA ALA A 432 34.89 15.57 35.06
C ALA A 432 36.32 15.44 34.49
N LEU A 433 36.55 15.96 33.28
CA LEU A 433 37.84 15.92 32.60
C LEU A 433 38.91 16.69 33.39
N GLU A 434 38.63 17.92 33.82
CA GLU A 434 39.56 18.71 34.63
C GLU A 434 39.81 18.08 36.00
N SER A 435 38.78 17.50 36.62
CA SER A 435 38.91 16.78 37.90
C SER A 435 39.82 15.55 37.76
N ARG A 436 39.62 14.75 36.69
CA ARG A 436 40.39 13.53 36.46
C ARG A 436 41.82 13.84 36.02
N LYS A 437 42.02 14.92 35.24
CA LYS A 437 43.33 15.48 34.90
C LYS A 437 44.11 15.93 36.15
N ALA A 438 43.45 16.57 37.11
CA ALA A 438 44.07 16.93 38.38
C ALA A 438 44.43 15.69 39.22
N ALA A 439 43.52 14.71 39.31
CA ALA A 439 43.78 13.44 40.00
C ALA A 439 44.97 12.69 39.39
N PHE A 440 45.04 12.64 38.05
CA PHE A 440 46.16 12.06 37.32
C PHE A 440 47.49 12.74 37.67
N LYS A 441 47.54 14.07 37.64
CA LYS A 441 48.75 14.85 38.01
C LYS A 441 49.24 14.53 39.42
N ASN A 442 48.31 14.42 40.39
CA ASN A 442 48.65 14.14 41.77
C ASN A 442 49.19 12.73 41.96
N LEU A 443 48.49 11.71 41.43
CA LEU A 443 48.92 10.32 41.47
C LEU A 443 50.30 10.13 40.83
N PHE A 444 50.52 10.82 39.70
CA PHE A 444 51.79 10.78 38.97
C PHE A 444 52.93 11.43 39.77
N ALA A 445 52.68 12.57 40.41
CA ALA A 445 53.66 13.23 41.27
C ALA A 445 54.02 12.35 42.49
N GLU A 446 53.03 11.68 43.08
CA GLU A 446 53.22 10.75 44.19
C GLU A 446 54.05 9.52 43.78
N LEU A 447 53.75 8.94 42.62
CA LEU A 447 54.54 7.85 42.02
C LEU A 447 56.00 8.27 41.84
N LYS A 448 56.25 9.48 41.33
CA LYS A 448 57.61 10.01 41.11
C LYS A 448 58.37 10.22 42.42
N LEU A 449 57.71 10.72 43.46
CA LEU A 449 58.28 10.89 44.81
C LEU A 449 58.64 9.54 45.44
N LEU A 450 57.73 8.56 45.38
CA LEU A 450 57.96 7.21 45.91
C LEU A 450 59.07 6.48 45.17
N THR A 451 59.16 6.65 43.85
CA THR A 451 60.23 6.06 43.03
C THR A 451 61.60 6.64 43.42
N LYS A 452 61.67 7.94 43.70
CA LYS A 452 62.90 8.59 44.21
C LYS A 452 63.24 8.15 45.64
N SER A 453 62.24 7.99 46.50
CA SER A 453 62.40 7.50 47.88
C SER A 453 62.89 6.05 47.94
N LYS A 454 62.38 5.17 47.06
CA LYS A 454 62.81 3.78 46.90
C LYS A 454 64.32 3.62 46.69
N MET A 455 64.94 4.56 45.96
CA MET A 455 66.38 4.54 45.67
C MET A 455 67.25 4.79 46.93
N MET A 456 66.68 5.35 48.01
CA MET A 456 67.39 5.82 49.20
C MET A 456 67.17 4.97 50.47
N GLN A 457 66.39 3.88 50.40
CA GLN A 457 65.98 3.07 51.57
C GLN A 457 66.54 1.64 51.62
N SER A 458 66.47 1.01 52.79
CA SER A 458 66.98 -0.34 53.09
C SER A 458 66.08 -1.47 52.54
N GLU A 459 66.59 -2.70 52.43
CA GLU A 459 65.89 -3.81 51.75
C GLU A 459 64.45 -4.13 52.22
N PRO A 460 64.10 -4.12 53.53
CA PRO A 460 62.73 -4.39 53.99
C PRO A 460 61.75 -3.29 53.59
N GLU A 461 62.22 -2.04 53.59
CA GLU A 461 61.43 -0.84 53.26
C GLU A 461 61.18 -0.74 51.75
N ARG A 462 62.13 -1.21 50.92
CA ARG A 462 61.97 -1.31 49.46
C ARG A 462 60.83 -2.24 49.04
N TYR A 463 60.56 -3.31 49.79
CA TYR A 463 59.45 -4.23 49.51
C TYR A 463 58.09 -3.60 49.79
N GLN A 464 57.95 -2.84 50.88
CA GLN A 464 56.72 -2.09 51.18
C GLN A 464 56.49 -0.98 50.13
N ILE A 465 57.53 -0.25 49.72
CA ILE A 465 57.42 0.75 48.64
C ILE A 465 57.00 0.11 47.31
N LYS A 466 57.46 -1.11 47.00
CA LYS A 466 57.08 -1.83 45.78
C LYS A 466 55.57 -2.13 45.72
N ASP A 467 54.97 -2.57 46.82
CA ASP A 467 53.52 -2.83 46.90
C ASP A 467 52.69 -1.54 46.75
N VAL A 468 53.11 -0.45 47.42
CA VAL A 468 52.46 0.87 47.31
C VAL A 468 52.58 1.44 45.89
N THR A 469 53.73 1.28 45.24
CA THR A 469 53.97 1.72 43.85
C THR A 469 53.08 0.93 42.87
N ALA A 470 52.91 -0.38 43.07
CA ALA A 470 52.02 -1.20 42.23
C ALA A 470 50.54 -0.78 42.36
N ARG A 471 50.09 -0.44 43.57
CA ARG A 471 48.73 0.09 43.81
C ARG A 471 48.52 1.44 43.14
N LEU A 472 49.49 2.37 43.26
CA LEU A 472 49.43 3.68 42.59
C LEU A 472 49.39 3.54 41.06
N ARG A 473 50.20 2.64 40.47
CA ARG A 473 50.15 2.37 39.03
C ARG A 473 48.80 1.84 38.56
N THR A 474 48.16 1.01 39.38
CA THR A 474 46.80 0.52 39.08
C THR A 474 45.78 1.65 39.11
N GLN A 475 45.87 2.57 40.08
CA GLN A 475 45.03 3.76 40.13
C GLN A 475 45.27 4.73 38.97
N ILE A 476 46.53 4.89 38.55
CA ILE A 476 46.91 5.69 37.37
C ILE A 476 46.31 5.10 36.10
N ARG A 477 46.35 3.76 35.93
CA ARG A 477 45.73 3.07 34.79
C ARG A 477 44.23 3.28 34.74
N ALA A 478 43.52 3.06 35.84
CA ALA A 478 42.08 3.31 35.93
C ALA A 478 41.74 4.79 35.63
N CYS A 479 42.56 5.71 36.11
CA CYS A 479 42.43 7.15 35.83
C CYS A 479 42.63 7.50 34.34
N SER A 480 43.56 6.82 33.68
CA SER A 480 43.81 6.96 32.24
C SER A 480 42.65 6.45 31.39
N GLU A 481 42.12 5.27 31.72
CA GLU A 481 40.99 4.67 31.01
C GLU A 481 39.75 5.58 31.07
N GLU A 482 39.44 6.12 32.24
CA GLU A 482 38.33 7.08 32.39
C GLU A 482 38.57 8.41 31.66
N LEU A 483 39.81 8.92 31.63
CA LEU A 483 40.17 10.11 30.84
C LEU A 483 39.98 9.86 29.35
N LYS A 484 40.40 8.69 28.87
CA LYS A 484 40.24 8.28 27.47
C LYS A 484 38.76 8.17 27.09
N ASP A 485 37.95 7.51 27.92
CA ASP A 485 36.52 7.36 27.67
C ASP A 485 35.79 8.71 27.58
N LEU A 486 36.15 9.66 28.45
CA LEU A 486 35.59 11.02 28.42
C LEU A 486 35.98 11.79 27.16
N VAL A 487 37.22 11.63 26.69
CA VAL A 487 37.71 12.27 25.46
C VAL A 487 37.08 11.63 24.22
N ASP A 488 36.97 10.30 24.18
CA ASP A 488 36.34 9.58 23.08
C ASP A 488 34.86 9.98 22.93
N GLN A 489 34.12 10.10 24.04
CA GLN A 489 32.74 10.60 24.02
C GLN A 489 32.61 12.05 23.53
N ALA A 490 33.53 12.93 23.92
CA ALA A 490 33.54 14.33 23.46
C ALA A 490 33.89 14.43 21.96
N ASN A 491 34.82 13.60 21.48
CA ASN A 491 35.17 13.49 20.07
C ASN A 491 34.00 12.98 19.21
N GLU A 492 33.27 11.98 19.69
CA GLU A 492 32.09 11.46 18.98
C GLU A 492 31.00 12.54 18.81
N GLY A 493 30.71 13.29 19.88
CA GLY A 493 29.75 14.41 19.84
C GLY A 493 30.20 15.52 18.89
N SER A 494 31.48 15.92 18.97
CA SER A 494 32.08 16.91 18.08
C SER A 494 32.00 16.50 16.60
N LEU A 495 32.35 15.25 16.30
CA LEU A 495 32.34 14.72 14.94
C LEU A 495 30.91 14.63 14.36
N ALA A 496 29.91 14.32 15.19
CA ALA A 496 28.51 14.29 14.78
C ALA A 496 28.02 15.69 14.35
N ILE A 497 28.30 16.71 15.15
CA ILE A 497 27.96 18.12 14.85
C ILE A 497 28.65 18.57 13.56
N PHE A 498 29.96 18.28 13.42
CA PHE A 498 30.74 18.63 12.23
C PHE A 498 30.16 18.01 10.95
N ARG A 499 29.88 16.69 10.97
CA ARG A 499 29.32 15.97 9.82
C ARG A 499 27.97 16.53 9.39
N GLN A 500 27.09 16.82 10.34
CA GLN A 500 25.77 17.40 10.07
C GLN A 500 25.89 18.80 9.45
N LYS A 501 26.77 19.64 9.99
CA LYS A 501 27.05 20.99 9.46
C LYS A 501 27.56 20.95 8.02
N GLU A 502 28.54 20.10 7.73
CA GLU A 502 29.09 19.97 6.36
C GLU A 502 28.05 19.43 5.37
N ARG A 503 27.19 18.50 5.81
CA ARG A 503 26.08 17.98 4.98
C ARG A 503 25.07 19.07 4.62
N ILE A 504 24.68 19.90 5.58
CA ILE A 504 23.80 21.06 5.36
C ILE A 504 24.43 22.06 4.39
N LYS A 505 25.73 22.34 4.55
CA LYS A 505 26.48 23.27 3.69
C LYS A 505 26.49 22.80 2.23
N LEU A 506 26.74 21.50 2.01
CA LEU A 506 26.67 20.90 0.67
C LEU A 506 25.27 21.05 0.05
N TYR A 507 24.20 20.88 0.83
CA TYR A 507 22.84 21.06 0.33
C TYR A 507 22.51 22.53 0.01
N LEU A 508 23.04 23.48 0.78
CA LEU A 508 22.85 24.91 0.52
C LEU A 508 23.56 25.37 -0.76
N GLU A 509 24.67 24.74 -1.14
CA GLU A 509 25.39 25.02 -2.39
C GLU A 509 24.59 24.65 -3.65
N ASP A 510 23.77 23.61 -3.55
CA ASP A 510 22.89 23.14 -4.64
C ASP A 510 21.64 24.03 -4.83
N LEU A 511 21.41 25.03 -3.97
CA LEU A 511 20.25 25.93 -4.04
C LEU A 511 20.52 27.23 -4.83
N PRO A 512 19.48 27.79 -5.50
CA PRO A 512 19.58 29.11 -6.12
C PRO A 512 19.89 30.21 -5.10
N LYS A 513 20.71 31.20 -5.50
CA LYS A 513 21.23 32.29 -4.64
C LYS A 513 20.19 32.92 -3.69
N LEU A 514 19.02 33.30 -4.20
CA LEU A 514 17.99 33.97 -3.38
C LEU A 514 17.40 33.07 -2.29
N GLN A 515 17.29 31.76 -2.54
CA GLN A 515 16.79 30.83 -1.53
C GLN A 515 17.86 30.40 -0.55
N ARG A 516 19.08 30.19 -1.04
CA ARG A 516 20.24 29.95 -0.20
C ARG A 516 20.38 31.06 0.84
N ALA A 517 20.36 32.33 0.40
CA ALA A 517 20.44 33.49 1.29
C ALA A 517 19.34 33.49 2.37
N LYS A 518 18.09 33.19 2.00
CA LYS A 518 16.98 33.11 2.96
C LYS A 518 17.15 32.01 4.00
N LEU A 519 17.67 30.85 3.61
CA LEU A 519 17.88 29.73 4.54
C LEU A 519 19.13 29.95 5.40
N GLU A 520 20.19 30.52 4.84
CA GLU A 520 21.39 30.93 5.58
C GLU A 520 21.03 31.99 6.63
N GLU A 521 20.21 32.99 6.28
CA GLU A 521 19.68 33.96 7.24
C GLU A 521 18.88 33.27 8.35
N ARG A 522 17.93 32.40 7.98
CA ARG A 522 17.08 31.66 8.94
C ARG A 522 17.87 30.80 9.92
N TYR A 523 18.95 30.18 9.47
CA TYR A 523 19.72 29.20 10.25
C TYR A 523 21.07 29.69 10.76
N SER A 524 21.45 30.94 10.42
CA SER A 524 22.71 31.59 10.80
C SER A 524 23.09 31.36 12.27
N ARG A 525 22.21 31.75 13.19
CA ARG A 525 22.40 31.57 14.63
C ARG A 525 22.66 30.12 15.03
N HIS A 526 21.93 29.16 14.47
CA HIS A 526 22.10 27.75 14.81
C HIS A 526 23.42 27.18 14.30
N LEU A 527 23.88 27.63 13.13
CA LEU A 527 25.17 27.23 12.56
C LEU A 527 26.35 27.86 13.32
N GLU A 528 26.19 29.09 13.81
CA GLU A 528 27.18 29.77 14.67
C GLU A 528 27.28 29.11 16.06
N GLU A 529 26.14 28.76 16.66
CA GLU A 529 26.08 28.02 17.93
C GLU A 529 26.77 26.65 17.80
N ALA A 530 26.48 25.92 16.72
CA ALA A 530 27.14 24.65 16.42
C ALA A 530 28.66 24.79 16.25
N GLU A 531 29.12 25.83 15.53
CA GLU A 531 30.54 26.09 15.32
C GLU A 531 31.27 26.42 16.63
N THR A 532 30.66 27.26 17.46
CA THR A 532 31.24 27.67 18.73
C THR A 532 31.41 26.46 19.66
N LEU A 533 30.40 25.58 19.70
CA LEU A 533 30.44 24.35 20.49
C LEU A 533 31.48 23.36 19.95
N PHE A 534 31.55 23.20 18.62
CA PHE A 534 32.55 22.35 17.97
C PHE A 534 33.99 22.78 18.32
N VAL A 535 34.31 24.08 18.18
CA VAL A 535 35.63 24.63 18.54
C VAL A 535 35.94 24.42 20.03
N SER A 536 34.93 24.57 20.90
CA SER A 536 35.09 24.38 22.35
C SER A 536 35.35 22.91 22.72
N LEU A 537 34.66 21.97 22.07
CA LEU A 537 34.88 20.53 22.24
C LEU A 537 36.26 20.10 21.73
N ASP A 538 36.66 20.57 20.54
CA ASP A 538 37.94 20.24 19.94
C ASP A 538 39.11 20.74 20.79
N SER A 539 39.06 21.99 21.26
CA SER A 539 40.06 22.55 22.18
C SER A 539 40.17 21.74 23.48
N THR A 540 39.03 21.29 24.03
CA THR A 540 39.01 20.50 25.28
C THR A 540 39.68 19.14 25.08
N CYS A 541 39.51 18.51 23.91
CA CYS A 541 40.16 17.24 23.57
C CYS A 541 41.67 17.43 23.33
N GLN A 542 42.07 18.51 22.65
CA GLN A 542 43.48 18.86 22.43
C GLN A 542 44.24 19.10 23.74
N ASP A 543 43.60 19.69 24.76
CA ASP A 543 44.20 19.96 26.07
C ASP A 543 44.55 18.70 26.87
N VAL A 544 43.94 17.55 26.56
CA VAL A 544 44.13 16.27 27.27
C VAL A 544 45.07 15.32 26.54
N TYR A 545 45.21 15.49 25.22
CA TYR A 545 46.08 14.68 24.37
C TYR A 545 47.52 14.52 24.88
N PRO A 546 48.20 15.56 25.39
CA PRO A 546 49.56 15.43 25.94
C PRO A 546 49.66 14.53 27.18
N TYR A 547 48.57 14.38 27.94
CA TYR A 547 48.53 13.53 29.13
C TYR A 547 48.36 12.06 28.74
N LEU A 548 47.51 11.78 27.75
CA LEU A 548 47.35 10.44 27.18
C LEU A 548 48.67 9.93 26.57
N ILE A 549 49.43 10.81 25.89
CA ILE A 549 50.75 10.47 25.35
C ILE A 549 51.74 10.13 26.48
N LYS A 550 51.82 10.95 27.54
CA LYS A 550 52.69 10.67 28.70
C LYS A 550 52.37 9.34 29.39
N ILE A 551 51.11 8.95 29.41
CA ILE A 551 50.67 7.66 29.98
C ILE A 551 51.16 6.48 29.13
N MET A 552 51.08 6.63 27.80
CA MET A 552 51.58 5.61 26.87
C MET A 552 53.10 5.44 26.99
N ASP A 553 53.84 6.54 27.18
CA ASP A 553 55.31 6.51 27.33
C ASP A 553 55.76 5.81 28.62
N GLU A 554 55.09 6.03 29.77
CA GLU A 554 55.43 5.32 31.02
C GLU A 554 55.06 3.83 31.00
N HIS A 555 53.96 3.46 30.34
CA HIS A 555 53.62 2.05 30.14
C HIS A 555 54.66 1.32 29.27
N ALA A 556 55.41 2.03 28.43
CA ALA A 556 56.52 1.47 27.67
C ALA A 556 57.77 1.25 28.55
N GLU A 557 58.04 2.13 29.52
CA GLU A 557 59.16 1.97 30.47
C GLU A 557 58.96 0.79 31.44
N ASP A 558 57.74 0.52 31.92
CA ASP A 558 57.44 -0.62 32.82
C ASP A 558 57.62 -1.99 32.11
N ASN A 559 57.50 -2.04 30.78
CA ASN A 559 57.82 -3.24 29.99
C ASN A 559 59.33 -3.45 29.83
N SER A 560 60.16 -2.43 30.03
CA SER A 560 61.62 -2.54 29.88
C SER A 560 62.33 -3.18 31.08
N GLU A 561 61.75 -3.11 32.29
CA GLU A 561 62.30 -3.82 33.47
C GLU A 561 62.03 -5.34 33.44
N ASN A 562 61.19 -5.84 32.52
CA ASN A 562 60.88 -7.27 32.36
C ASN A 562 61.50 -7.93 31.11
N PHE A 563 62.35 -7.22 30.35
CA PHE A 563 63.00 -7.76 29.15
C PHE A 563 64.53 -7.69 29.23
N SER A 564 65.11 -8.41 30.19
CA SER A 564 66.48 -8.92 30.10
C SER A 564 66.47 -10.38 29.65
N THR A 565 65.81 -10.67 28.53
CA THR A 565 66.03 -11.87 27.71
C THR A 565 65.23 -11.74 26.42
N LEU A 566 65.84 -12.14 25.31
CA LEU A 566 65.32 -12.12 23.92
C LEU A 566 65.58 -10.82 23.16
N GLN A 567 66.88 -10.65 22.91
CA GLN A 567 67.43 -10.06 21.70
C GLN A 567 67.03 -10.92 20.47
N ASP A 568 66.95 -10.28 19.31
CA ASP A 568 66.80 -10.81 17.95
C ASP A 568 65.40 -10.89 17.33
N ALA A 569 64.97 -9.76 16.77
CA ALA A 569 64.57 -9.68 15.37
C ALA A 569 64.56 -8.21 14.90
N SER A 570 65.72 -7.70 14.51
CA SER A 570 65.81 -6.46 13.75
C SER A 570 65.31 -6.69 12.32
N SER A 571 64.29 -5.96 11.88
CA SER A 571 64.24 -5.33 10.55
C SER A 571 62.88 -4.69 10.33
N HIS A 572 62.81 -3.37 10.37
CA HIS A 572 62.56 -2.56 9.17
C HIS A 572 62.44 -1.08 9.57
N LYS A 573 63.24 -0.26 8.89
CA LYS A 573 63.40 1.18 9.09
C LYS A 573 62.11 1.93 8.70
N LEU A 574 61.70 2.88 9.55
CA LEU A 574 60.80 3.98 9.20
C LEU A 574 61.47 4.98 8.24
N PRO A 575 60.73 5.57 7.29
CA PRO A 575 61.00 6.90 6.74
C PRO A 575 60.18 8.00 7.46
N PRO A 576 60.60 9.28 7.37
CA PRO A 576 60.24 10.33 8.33
C PRO A 576 58.98 11.14 7.98
N ALA A 577 58.56 11.92 8.97
CA ALA A 577 57.40 12.80 9.03
C ALA A 577 57.12 13.62 7.75
N SER A 578 55.86 13.57 7.30
CA SER A 578 55.25 14.54 6.40
C SER A 578 53.83 14.84 6.88
N GLN A 579 53.48 16.13 6.85
CA GLN A 579 52.22 16.73 7.33
C GLN A 579 50.97 16.05 6.74
N PRO A 580 49.84 15.97 7.47
CA PRO A 580 48.60 15.48 6.90
C PRO A 580 47.98 16.59 6.04
N THR A 581 48.16 16.48 4.73
CA THR A 581 47.30 17.09 3.72
C THR A 581 45.95 16.40 3.73
N ILE A 582 44.90 17.19 3.95
CA ILE A 582 43.50 16.80 3.79
C ILE A 582 43.29 16.45 2.32
N SER A 583 43.00 15.17 2.03
CA SER A 583 42.50 14.75 0.72
C SER A 583 41.16 14.04 0.89
N SER A 584 40.14 14.68 0.35
CA SER A 584 38.78 14.19 0.20
C SER A 584 38.76 12.94 -0.70
N ALA A 585 38.60 11.76 -0.12
CA ALA A 585 38.00 10.59 -0.80
C ALA A 585 37.90 9.41 0.17
N ALA A 586 36.84 9.34 0.97
CA ALA A 586 36.26 8.09 1.47
C ALA A 586 35.03 8.36 2.35
N ILE A 587 33.93 8.87 1.78
CA ILE A 587 32.60 8.77 2.42
C ILE A 587 31.57 8.46 1.33
N VAL A 588 31.52 7.20 0.91
CA VAL A 588 30.28 6.52 0.46
C VAL A 588 30.42 5.05 0.83
N SER A 589 29.91 4.68 2.01
CA SER A 589 29.28 3.37 2.31
C SER A 589 29.07 3.29 3.82
N PHE A 590 27.87 3.67 4.27
CA PHE A 590 26.90 2.80 4.96
C PHE A 590 25.62 3.60 5.19
#